data_AF-A0A969L4R5-F1
#
_entry.id   AF-A0A969L4R5-F1
#
_cell.length_a   1.000
_cell.length_b   1.000
_cell.length_c   1.000
_cell.angle_alpha   90.00
_cell.angle_beta   90.00
_cell.angle_gamma   90.00
#
_symmetry.space_group_name_H-M   'P 1'
#
loop_
_entity.id
_entity.type
_entity.pdbx_description
1 polymer ?
#
loop_
_entity_poly.entity_id
_entity_poly.type
_entity_poly.pdbx_seq_one_letter_code
_entity_poly.pdbx_strand_id
1 'polypeptide(L)'
;MTKNQLTAEQEKELIQTFFDNTRQTLRPYFEDRGLNLSNSQLFAFVMISPITIAIASDGNLDFMETSMLVDIAAYFDRDILPAELDHLNHPPNIISNREFKRVIFGELRYLCLSMNKYEEQFIQSIRDLIRLDETVSHDRNPEYSVRQRVSDMMHSVIHNNLGIDTIEEKKMRQVMQALGIR
;
A
#
# COMPACT_ATOMS: atom_id res chain seq x y z
N MET A 1 27.96 -16.80 1.67
CA MET A 1 27.47 -16.31 2.97
C MET A 1 26.12 -16.95 3.23
N THR A 2 26.07 -17.89 4.17
CA THR A 2 24.83 -18.53 4.65
C THR A 2 24.04 -17.46 5.41
N LYS A 3 22.94 -16.96 4.83
CA LYS A 3 21.98 -16.15 5.58
C LYS A 3 21.39 -17.09 6.64
N ASN A 4 21.50 -16.74 7.92
CA ASN A 4 20.77 -17.43 8.97
C ASN A 4 19.29 -17.43 8.59
N GLN A 5 18.70 -18.62 8.45
CA GLN A 5 17.26 -18.75 8.28
C GLN A 5 16.58 -18.21 9.53
N LEU A 6 15.59 -17.34 9.36
CA LEU A 6 14.79 -16.85 10.46
C LEU A 6 14.00 -18.03 11.04
N THR A 7 13.82 -18.04 12.36
CA THR A 7 12.83 -18.93 12.98
C THR A 7 11.43 -18.37 12.75
N ALA A 8 10.40 -19.23 12.82
CA ALA A 8 9.01 -18.80 12.69
C ALA A 8 8.63 -17.70 13.71
N GLU A 9 9.21 -17.72 14.91
CA GLU A 9 8.97 -16.68 15.92
C GLU A 9 9.63 -15.36 15.55
N GLN A 10 10.86 -15.39 15.02
CA GLN A 10 11.54 -14.18 14.53
C GLN A 10 10.81 -13.56 13.35
N GLU A 11 10.32 -14.38 12.43
CA GLU A 11 9.50 -13.93 11.30
C GLU A 11 8.20 -13.27 11.80
N LYS A 12 7.49 -13.92 12.74
CA LYS A 12 6.29 -13.37 13.35
C LYS A 12 6.54 -12.01 14.03
N GLU A 13 7.63 -11.89 14.78
CA GLU A 13 8.03 -10.65 15.46
C GLU A 13 8.34 -9.52 14.47
N LEU A 14 9.01 -9.84 13.36
CA LEU A 14 9.29 -8.87 12.29
C LEU A 14 7.98 -8.39 11.62
N ILE A 15 7.06 -9.30 11.33
CA ILE A 15 5.76 -8.94 10.73
C ILE A 15 4.93 -8.09 11.71
N GLN A 16 4.90 -8.44 13.00
CA GLN A 16 4.23 -7.63 14.02
C GLN A 16 4.84 -6.23 14.11
N THR A 17 6.18 -6.15 14.14
CA THR A 17 6.91 -4.88 14.20
C THR A 17 6.59 -4.00 12.99
N PHE A 18 6.49 -4.59 11.79
CA PHE A 18 6.05 -3.86 10.59
C PHE A 18 4.67 -3.23 10.78
N PHE A 19 3.71 -4.00 11.31
CA PHE A 19 2.35 -3.52 11.52
C PHE A 19 2.26 -2.41 12.57
N ASP A 20 2.99 -2.53 13.67
CA ASP A 20 3.02 -1.53 14.73
C ASP A 20 3.65 -0.22 14.23
N ASN A 21 4.79 -0.32 13.54
CA ASN A 21 5.46 0.84 12.95
C ASN A 21 4.62 1.51 11.87
N THR A 22 3.97 0.72 11.00
CA THR A 22 3.11 1.25 9.94
C THR A 22 1.93 2.02 10.52
N ARG A 23 1.30 1.52 11.58
CA ARG A 23 0.24 2.25 12.29
C ARG A 23 0.73 3.54 12.91
N GLN A 24 1.92 3.54 13.50
CA GLN A 24 2.49 4.76 14.06
C GLN A 24 2.79 5.79 12.97
N THR A 25 3.37 5.36 11.85
CA THR A 25 3.70 6.20 10.70
C THR A 25 2.43 6.80 10.06
N LEU A 26 1.39 5.99 9.87
CA LEU A 26 0.12 6.42 9.27
C LEU A 26 -0.90 6.97 10.29
N ARG A 27 -0.51 7.11 11.56
CA ARG A 27 -1.39 7.63 12.62
C ARG A 27 -2.06 8.96 12.24
N PRO A 28 -1.34 9.96 11.67
CA PRO A 28 -1.98 11.22 11.28
C PRO A 28 -3.12 11.04 10.27
N TYR A 29 -3.00 10.08 9.35
CA TYR A 29 -4.07 9.76 8.41
C TYR A 29 -5.23 9.07 9.12
N PHE A 30 -4.95 8.03 9.91
CA PHE A 30 -6.01 7.25 10.56
C PHE A 30 -6.80 8.05 11.60
N GLU A 31 -6.17 8.97 12.32
CA GLU A 31 -6.85 9.88 13.25
C GLU A 31 -7.75 10.87 12.51
N ASP A 32 -7.27 11.47 11.41
CA ASP A 32 -8.05 12.41 10.59
C ASP A 32 -9.27 11.76 9.94
N ARG A 33 -9.15 10.48 9.58
CA ARG A 33 -10.21 9.70 8.91
C ARG A 33 -11.10 8.92 9.87
N GLY A 34 -10.76 8.85 11.15
CA GLY A 34 -11.46 7.99 12.11
C GLY A 34 -11.43 6.51 11.72
N LEU A 35 -10.32 6.06 11.10
CA LEU A 35 -10.16 4.70 10.62
C LEU A 35 -9.29 3.88 11.57
N ASN A 36 -9.69 2.63 11.77
CA ASN A 36 -8.89 1.68 12.51
C ASN A 36 -8.96 0.32 11.82
N LEU A 37 -7.84 -0.07 11.22
CA LEU A 37 -7.77 -1.20 10.29
C LEU A 37 -7.18 -2.44 10.96
N SER A 38 -7.71 -3.61 10.60
CA SER A 38 -7.08 -4.90 10.88
C SER A 38 -5.71 -5.01 10.17
N ASN A 39 -4.91 -6.03 10.50
CA ASN A 39 -3.62 -6.22 9.85
C ASN A 39 -3.80 -6.52 8.35
N SER A 40 -4.75 -7.39 8.02
CA SER A 40 -5.07 -7.71 6.62
C SER A 40 -5.53 -6.47 5.84
N GLN A 41 -6.39 -5.65 6.44
CA GLN A 41 -6.89 -4.41 5.84
C GLN A 41 -5.77 -3.38 5.66
N LEU A 42 -4.90 -3.21 6.67
CA LEU A 42 -3.78 -2.29 6.63
C LEU A 42 -2.76 -2.69 5.56
N PHE A 43 -2.41 -3.98 5.50
CA PHE A 43 -1.53 -4.53 4.46
C PHE A 43 -2.10 -4.24 3.06
N ALA A 44 -3.37 -4.59 2.86
CA ALA A 44 -4.10 -4.32 1.62
C ALA A 44 -4.03 -2.84 1.23
N PHE A 45 -4.33 -1.95 2.18
CA PHE A 45 -4.35 -0.51 1.96
C PHE A 45 -2.97 0.06 1.59
N VAL A 46 -1.91 -0.37 2.30
CA VAL A 46 -0.53 0.03 1.97
C VAL A 46 -0.12 -0.50 0.61
N MET A 47 -0.45 -1.77 0.28
CA MET A 47 -0.10 -2.38 -1.00
C MET A 47 -0.67 -1.64 -2.21
N ILE A 48 -1.87 -1.06 -2.10
CA ILE A 48 -2.51 -0.34 -3.21
C ILE A 48 -2.23 1.16 -3.21
N SER A 49 -1.72 1.72 -2.10
CA SER A 49 -1.40 3.14 -1.99
C SER A 49 -0.44 3.69 -3.07
N PRO A 50 0.50 2.91 -3.67
CA PRO A 50 1.29 3.40 -4.81
C PRO A 50 0.42 3.92 -5.96
N ILE A 51 -0.72 3.26 -6.26
CA ILE A 51 -1.63 3.71 -7.33
C ILE A 51 -2.23 5.08 -6.99
N THR A 52 -2.62 5.28 -5.73
CA THR A 52 -3.12 6.60 -5.30
C THR A 52 -2.05 7.67 -5.37
N ILE A 53 -0.79 7.35 -5.08
CA ILE A 53 0.33 8.30 -5.21
C ILE A 53 0.58 8.66 -6.69
N ALA A 54 0.44 7.69 -7.57
CA ALA A 54 0.60 7.87 -9.01
C ALA A 54 -0.46 8.82 -9.58
N ILE A 55 -1.72 8.52 -9.30
CA ILE A 55 -2.90 9.28 -9.74
C ILE A 55 -2.90 10.70 -9.14
N ALA A 56 -2.55 10.84 -7.85
CA ALA A 56 -2.64 12.12 -7.14
C ALA A 56 -1.57 13.16 -7.51
N SER A 57 -0.78 12.91 -8.55
CA SER A 57 0.43 13.67 -8.79
C SER A 57 0.17 15.12 -9.25
N ASP A 58 -1.01 15.41 -9.78
CA ASP A 58 -1.49 16.75 -10.12
C ASP A 58 -2.49 17.35 -9.09
N GLY A 59 -2.94 16.54 -8.12
CA GLY A 59 -3.90 16.92 -7.09
C GLY A 59 -5.37 16.92 -7.52
N ASN A 60 -5.69 16.47 -8.74
CA ASN A 60 -7.05 16.30 -9.24
C ASN A 60 -7.37 14.82 -9.45
N LEU A 61 -8.61 14.55 -9.86
CA LEU A 61 -9.06 13.22 -10.27
C LEU A 61 -9.93 13.37 -11.50
N ASP A 62 -9.45 12.86 -12.62
CA ASP A 62 -10.22 12.78 -13.85
C ASP A 62 -11.13 11.54 -13.89
N PHE A 63 -11.86 11.39 -15.00
CA PHE A 63 -12.79 10.28 -15.19
C PHE A 63 -12.08 8.91 -15.26
N MET A 64 -10.94 8.84 -15.94
CA MET A 64 -10.18 7.60 -16.13
C MET A 64 -9.57 7.14 -14.82
N GLU A 65 -9.00 8.05 -14.05
CA GLU A 65 -8.45 7.81 -12.72
C GLU A 65 -9.54 7.38 -11.74
N THR A 66 -10.70 8.04 -11.78
CA THR A 66 -11.85 7.65 -10.96
C THR A 66 -12.31 6.23 -11.31
N SER A 67 -12.36 5.88 -12.60
CA SER A 67 -12.72 4.52 -13.04
C SER A 67 -11.71 3.49 -12.51
N MET A 68 -10.42 3.80 -12.55
CA MET A 68 -9.38 2.94 -12.01
C MET A 68 -9.53 2.71 -10.50
N LEU A 69 -9.85 3.76 -9.73
CA LEU A 69 -10.13 3.64 -8.30
C LEU A 69 -11.35 2.75 -8.01
N VAL A 70 -12.38 2.77 -8.87
CA VAL A 70 -13.54 1.87 -8.76
C VAL A 70 -13.12 0.42 -8.96
N ASP A 71 -12.31 0.13 -9.98
CA ASP A 71 -11.82 -1.22 -10.27
C ASP A 71 -10.95 -1.77 -9.13
N ILE A 72 -10.10 -0.92 -8.54
CA ILE A 72 -9.29 -1.26 -7.37
C ILE A 72 -10.18 -1.50 -6.14
N ALA A 73 -11.19 -0.67 -5.92
CA ALA A 73 -12.13 -0.89 -4.82
C ALA A 73 -12.86 -2.24 -4.96
N ALA A 74 -13.27 -2.59 -6.19
CA ALA A 74 -13.92 -3.87 -6.49
C ALA A 74 -13.00 -5.09 -6.29
N TYR A 75 -11.67 -4.92 -6.30
CA TYR A 75 -10.74 -5.97 -5.91
C TYR A 75 -10.98 -6.42 -4.46
N PHE A 76 -11.23 -5.49 -3.53
CA PHE A 76 -11.48 -5.82 -2.13
C PHE A 76 -12.80 -6.54 -1.90
N ASP A 77 -13.77 -6.42 -2.81
CA ASP A 77 -15.04 -7.12 -2.69
C ASP A 77 -14.91 -8.65 -2.82
N ARG A 78 -13.84 -9.14 -3.47
CA ARG A 78 -13.62 -10.56 -3.77
C ARG A 78 -12.98 -11.37 -2.62
N ASP A 79 -13.04 -10.88 -1.38
CA ASP A 79 -12.52 -11.55 -0.16
C ASP A 79 -11.02 -11.90 -0.22
N ILE A 80 -10.21 -11.04 -0.85
CA ILE A 80 -8.78 -11.25 -1.11
C ILE A 80 -7.88 -10.71 0.03
N LEU A 81 -8.46 -10.44 1.20
CA LEU A 81 -7.69 -9.96 2.34
C LEU A 81 -6.90 -11.13 2.95
N PRO A 82 -5.59 -10.97 3.22
CA PRO A 82 -4.73 -12.04 3.72
C PRO A 82 -5.04 -12.34 5.20
N ALA A 83 -6.10 -13.11 5.45
CA ALA A 83 -6.66 -13.39 6.77
C ALA A 83 -5.65 -13.97 7.77
N GLU A 84 -4.59 -14.62 7.29
CA GLU A 84 -3.47 -15.10 8.09
C GLU A 84 -2.79 -14.00 8.93
N LEU A 85 -2.82 -12.74 8.46
CA LEU A 85 -2.25 -11.60 9.16
C LEU A 85 -3.10 -11.16 10.37
N ASP A 86 -4.39 -11.53 10.40
CA ASP A 86 -5.28 -11.22 11.52
C ASP A 86 -5.13 -12.22 12.70
N HIS A 87 -4.27 -13.24 12.57
CA HIS A 87 -3.82 -14.04 13.72
C HIS A 87 -2.78 -13.33 14.59
N LEU A 88 -2.19 -12.24 14.09
CA LEU A 88 -1.27 -11.38 14.82
C LEU A 88 -2.03 -10.37 15.69
N ASN A 89 -1.32 -9.70 16.59
CA ASN A 89 -1.95 -8.67 17.40
C ASN A 89 -2.38 -7.50 16.51
N HIS A 90 -3.60 -7.04 16.72
CA HIS A 90 -4.22 -5.93 16.00
C HIS A 90 -4.93 -5.01 17.02
N PRO A 91 -5.14 -3.72 16.69
CA PRO A 91 -5.73 -2.77 17.63
C PRO A 91 -7.17 -3.17 18.00
N PRO A 92 -7.67 -2.74 19.18
CA PRO A 92 -9.07 -2.92 19.52
C PRO A 92 -9.95 -2.05 18.61
N ASN A 93 -11.23 -2.39 18.44
CA ASN A 93 -12.21 -1.61 17.67
C ASN A 93 -11.84 -1.40 16.19
N ILE A 94 -11.33 -2.45 15.53
CA ILE A 94 -11.17 -2.45 14.08
C ILE A 94 -12.52 -2.40 13.37
N ILE A 95 -12.58 -1.77 12.21
CA ILE A 95 -13.76 -1.82 11.36
C ILE A 95 -13.94 -3.23 10.77
N SER A 96 -15.19 -3.63 10.58
CA SER A 96 -15.49 -4.93 9.96
C SER A 96 -15.05 -4.96 8.49
N ASN A 97 -14.74 -6.14 7.94
CA ASN A 97 -14.42 -6.26 6.50
C ASN A 97 -15.55 -5.74 5.60
N ARG A 98 -16.81 -5.91 6.02
CA ARG A 98 -17.97 -5.36 5.32
C ARG A 98 -17.94 -3.83 5.29
N GLU A 99 -17.58 -3.21 6.41
CA GLU A 99 -17.46 -1.75 6.49
C GLU A 99 -16.25 -1.24 5.71
N PHE A 100 -15.11 -1.92 5.80
CA PHE A 100 -13.92 -1.60 5.00
C PHE A 100 -14.24 -1.56 3.51
N LYS A 101 -14.87 -2.62 2.97
CA LYS A 101 -15.32 -2.68 1.55
C LYS A 101 -16.23 -1.51 1.16
N ARG A 102 -17.10 -1.06 2.08
CA ARG A 102 -18.00 0.07 1.83
C ARG A 102 -17.26 1.41 1.76
N VAL A 103 -16.22 1.59 2.56
CA VAL A 103 -15.53 2.89 2.70
C VAL A 103 -14.28 3.01 1.83
N ILE A 104 -13.69 1.90 1.39
CA ILE A 104 -12.37 1.88 0.73
C ILE A 104 -12.30 2.80 -0.49
N PHE A 105 -13.31 2.80 -1.36
CA PHE A 105 -13.34 3.70 -2.51
C PHE A 105 -13.26 5.19 -2.09
N GLY A 106 -14.03 5.56 -1.07
CA GLY A 106 -14.00 6.92 -0.52
C GLY A 106 -12.65 7.29 0.07
N GLU A 107 -11.99 6.32 0.72
CA GLU A 107 -10.65 6.52 1.28
C GLU A 107 -9.57 6.64 0.22
N LEU A 108 -9.60 5.84 -0.84
CA LEU A 108 -8.67 6.00 -1.96
C LEU A 108 -8.85 7.34 -2.66
N ARG A 109 -10.10 7.74 -2.89
CA ARG A 109 -10.40 9.06 -3.46
C ARG A 109 -9.90 10.19 -2.58
N TYR A 110 -10.13 10.10 -1.27
CA TYR A 110 -9.67 11.11 -0.32
C TYR A 110 -8.14 11.17 -0.28
N LEU A 111 -7.48 10.01 -0.27
CA LEU A 111 -6.03 9.90 -0.26
C LEU A 111 -5.44 10.53 -1.52
N CYS A 112 -6.04 10.34 -2.71
CA CYS A 112 -5.59 11.02 -3.92
C CYS A 112 -5.66 12.55 -3.77
N LEU A 113 -6.80 13.08 -3.33
CA LEU A 113 -7.00 14.52 -3.17
C LEU A 113 -6.15 15.16 -2.05
N SER A 114 -5.67 14.34 -1.12
CA SER A 114 -4.93 14.80 0.06
C SER A 114 -3.49 14.31 0.08
N MET A 115 -2.98 13.79 -1.05
CA MET A 115 -1.71 13.07 -1.08
C MET A 115 -0.54 13.95 -0.62
N ASN A 116 -0.52 15.22 -1.00
CA ASN A 116 0.50 16.19 -0.57
C ASN A 116 0.67 16.29 0.96
N LYS A 117 -0.36 15.94 1.74
CA LYS A 117 -0.32 15.94 3.22
C LYS A 117 0.27 14.65 3.80
N TYR A 118 0.12 13.51 3.12
CA TYR A 118 0.38 12.18 3.67
C TYR A 118 1.43 11.38 2.89
N GLU A 119 1.92 11.89 1.77
CA GLU A 119 2.78 11.19 0.81
C GLU A 119 4.01 10.58 1.49
N GLU A 120 4.72 11.34 2.32
CA GLU A 120 5.94 10.87 2.99
C GLU A 120 5.67 9.65 3.87
N GLN A 121 4.58 9.67 4.64
CA GLN A 121 4.21 8.57 5.52
C GLN A 121 3.84 7.32 4.72
N PHE A 122 3.10 7.45 3.63
CA PHE A 122 2.76 6.32 2.76
C PHE A 122 3.99 5.76 2.04
N ILE A 123 4.87 6.61 1.50
CA ILE A 123 6.14 6.18 0.91
C ILE A 123 6.95 5.40 1.94
N GLN A 124 7.05 5.89 3.18
CA GLN A 124 7.77 5.19 4.24
C GLN A 124 7.15 3.82 4.56
N SER A 125 5.83 3.71 4.68
CA SER A 125 5.15 2.43 4.89
C SER A 125 5.35 1.44 3.74
N ILE A 126 5.35 1.89 2.48
CA ILE A 126 5.65 1.04 1.33
C ILE A 126 7.10 0.56 1.37
N ARG A 127 8.06 1.43 1.74
CA ARG A 127 9.48 1.03 1.89
C ARG A 127 9.66 -0.02 2.97
N ASP A 128 8.97 0.13 4.09
CA ASP A 128 9.05 -0.83 5.19
C ASP A 128 8.42 -2.16 4.80
N LEU A 129 7.35 -2.14 4.01
CA LEU A 129 6.76 -3.36 3.45
C LEU A 129 7.70 -4.08 2.48
N ILE A 130 8.37 -3.35 1.59
CA ILE A 130 9.38 -3.92 0.68
C ILE A 130 10.54 -4.53 1.49
N ARG A 131 11.02 -3.85 2.53
CA ARG A 131 12.09 -4.37 3.41
C ARG A 131 11.67 -5.62 4.17
N LEU A 132 10.42 -5.67 4.63
CA LEU A 132 9.86 -6.85 5.28
C LEU A 132 9.89 -8.03 4.31
N ASP A 133 9.36 -7.86 3.10
CA ASP A 133 9.37 -8.90 2.06
C ASP A 133 10.80 -9.37 1.73
N GLU A 134 11.76 -8.45 1.57
CA GLU A 134 13.17 -8.80 1.32
C GLU A 134 13.86 -9.56 2.47
N THR A 135 13.33 -9.41 3.69
CA THR A 135 13.85 -10.04 4.90
C THR A 135 13.20 -11.40 5.15
N VAL A 136 11.88 -11.48 4.93
CA VAL A 136 11.03 -12.63 5.26
C VAL A 136 10.84 -13.58 4.08
N SER A 137 10.86 -13.09 2.84
CA SER A 137 10.62 -13.95 1.68
C SER A 137 11.76 -14.95 1.50
N HIS A 138 11.42 -16.21 1.73
CA HIS A 138 12.32 -17.36 1.57
C HIS A 138 12.44 -17.76 0.09
N ASP A 139 11.40 -17.48 -0.71
CA ASP A 139 11.37 -17.75 -2.13
C ASP A 139 11.87 -16.52 -2.91
N ARG A 140 13.12 -16.60 -3.35
CA ARG A 140 13.80 -15.50 -4.05
C ARG A 140 13.29 -15.27 -5.47
N ASN A 141 12.08 -15.70 -5.83
CA ASN A 141 11.57 -15.38 -7.15
C ASN A 141 11.27 -13.88 -7.20
N PRO A 142 12.08 -13.08 -7.91
CA PRO A 142 11.93 -11.62 -7.93
C PRO A 142 10.59 -11.22 -8.53
N GLU A 143 10.03 -12.05 -9.43
CA GLU A 143 8.76 -11.81 -10.12
C GLU A 143 7.56 -11.74 -9.15
N TYR A 144 7.65 -12.36 -7.98
CA TYR A 144 6.60 -12.31 -6.96
C TYR A 144 6.95 -11.42 -5.77
N SER A 145 8.07 -10.70 -5.81
CA SER A 145 8.43 -9.77 -4.72
C SER A 145 7.42 -8.63 -4.62
N VAL A 146 7.23 -8.09 -3.41
CA VAL A 146 6.44 -6.87 -3.20
C VAL A 146 7.01 -5.74 -4.05
N ARG A 147 8.35 -5.62 -4.11
CA ARG A 147 9.03 -4.62 -4.94
C ARG A 147 8.59 -4.69 -6.41
N GLN A 148 8.58 -5.88 -6.99
CA GLN A 148 8.16 -6.06 -8.38
C GLN A 148 6.68 -5.73 -8.56
N ARG A 149 5.81 -6.20 -7.66
CA ARG A 149 4.38 -5.87 -7.72
C ARG A 149 4.11 -4.37 -7.65
N VAL A 150 4.80 -3.65 -6.76
CA VAL A 150 4.71 -2.19 -6.69
C VAL A 150 5.23 -1.55 -7.98
N SER A 151 6.34 -2.04 -8.52
CA SER A 151 6.88 -1.58 -9.80
C SER A 151 5.87 -1.77 -10.94
N ASP A 152 5.28 -2.95 -11.07
CA ASP A 152 4.32 -3.28 -12.13
C ASP A 152 3.05 -2.45 -12.01
N MET A 153 2.54 -2.25 -10.79
CA MET A 153 1.40 -1.36 -10.54
C MET A 153 1.72 0.07 -10.99
N MET A 154 2.87 0.62 -10.60
CA MET A 154 3.28 1.97 -11.00
C MET A 154 3.43 2.08 -12.52
N HIS A 155 4.13 1.14 -13.18
CA HIS A 155 4.26 1.17 -14.63
C HIS A 155 2.92 1.00 -15.35
N SER A 156 2.01 0.17 -14.83
CA SER A 156 0.69 0.01 -15.42
C SER A 156 -0.12 1.30 -15.36
N VAL A 157 -0.04 2.07 -14.26
CA VAL A 157 -0.68 3.39 -14.18
C VAL A 157 -0.07 4.35 -15.21
N ILE A 158 1.27 4.36 -15.37
CA ILE A 158 1.94 5.16 -16.42
C ILE A 158 1.38 4.83 -17.80
N HIS A 159 1.37 3.55 -18.16
CA HIS A 159 1.00 3.11 -19.51
C HIS A 159 -0.48 3.30 -19.83
N ASN A 160 -1.37 3.19 -18.83
CA ASN A 160 -2.82 3.21 -19.04
C ASN A 160 -3.45 4.60 -18.85
N ASN A 161 -2.87 5.46 -18.01
CA ASN A 161 -3.44 6.78 -17.69
C ASN A 161 -2.65 7.95 -18.29
N LEU A 162 -1.34 7.81 -18.51
CA LEU A 162 -0.52 8.95 -18.98
C LEU A 162 -0.52 9.03 -20.50
N GLY A 163 -1.58 9.61 -21.05
CA GLY A 163 -1.56 10.11 -22.42
C GLY A 163 -0.55 11.27 -22.53
N ILE A 164 0.73 11.00 -22.81
CA ILE A 164 1.79 12.01 -22.97
C ILE A 164 1.80 13.07 -21.83
N ASP A 165 1.39 12.72 -20.61
CA ASP A 165 1.46 13.66 -19.48
C ASP A 165 2.81 13.55 -18.77
N THR A 166 3.64 14.56 -18.99
CA THR A 166 5.01 14.62 -18.49
C THR A 166 5.13 14.90 -16.98
N ILE A 167 4.06 15.41 -16.34
CA ILE A 167 4.10 15.81 -14.92
C ILE A 167 3.97 14.57 -14.03
N GLU A 168 2.94 13.77 -14.27
CA GLU A 168 2.64 12.57 -13.49
C GLU A 168 3.75 11.53 -13.67
N GLU A 169 4.25 11.35 -14.91
CA GLU A 169 5.37 10.44 -15.18
C GLU A 169 6.62 10.84 -14.37
N LYS A 170 6.91 12.14 -14.29
CA LYS A 170 8.04 12.65 -13.50
C LYS A 170 7.86 12.40 -12.01
N LYS A 171 6.66 12.68 -11.47
CA LYS A 171 6.36 12.44 -10.04
C LYS A 171 6.44 10.95 -9.73
N MET A 172 5.92 10.10 -10.60
CA MET A 172 5.99 8.65 -10.45
C MET A 172 7.43 8.14 -10.46
N ARG A 173 8.28 8.64 -11.36
CA ARG A 173 9.72 8.34 -11.34
C ARG A 173 10.39 8.75 -10.02
N GLN A 174 10.03 9.91 -9.47
CA GLN A 174 10.54 10.35 -8.16
C GLN A 174 10.09 9.42 -7.03
N VAL A 175 8.83 9.00 -7.03
CA VAL A 175 8.27 8.06 -6.04
C VAL A 175 8.95 6.70 -6.16
N MET A 176 9.05 6.14 -7.37
CA MET A 176 9.76 4.89 -7.63
C MET A 176 11.22 4.96 -7.14
N GLN A 177 11.92 6.07 -7.42
CA GLN A 177 13.27 6.30 -6.92
C GLN A 177 13.30 6.35 -5.38
N ALA A 178 12.34 7.00 -4.72
CA ALA A 178 12.22 7.04 -3.27
C ALA A 178 11.99 5.63 -2.68
N LEU A 179 11.29 4.76 -3.39
CA LEU A 179 11.08 3.35 -3.06
C LEU A 179 12.30 2.46 -3.42
N GLY A 180 13.30 3.01 -4.10
CA GLY A 180 14.46 2.27 -4.61
C GLY A 180 14.15 1.34 -5.79
N ILE A 181 13.05 1.59 -6.49
CA ILE A 181 12.64 0.91 -7.72
C ILE A 181 13.31 1.63 -8.89
N ARG A 182 13.94 0.88 -9.80
CA ARG A 182 14.69 1.41 -10.94
C ARG A 182 13.94 1.18 -12.23
#